data_AF-A0AAX3P3Q1-F1
#
_entry.id   AF-A0AAX3P3Q1-F1
#
_cell.length_a   1.000
_cell.length_b   1.000
_cell.length_c   1.000
_cell.angle_alpha   90.00
_cell.angle_beta   90.00
_cell.angle_gamma   90.00
#
_symmetry.space_group_name_H-M   'P 1'
#
loop_
_entity.id
_entity.type
_entity.pdbx_description
1 polymer ?
#
loop_
_entity_poly.entity_id
_entity_poly.type
_entity_poly.pdbx_seq_one_letter_code
_entity_poly.pdbx_strand_id
1 'polypeptide(L)'
;MKISNRPSPHPLDYDWRFDEKCIKNIIDTFDGETKILCLGTPSISERLVGEDYILVDWHPIQTADNHLKLNINLHSVIKTDAKFVVMDPPWYLDIYYRWISWACNAVTPPAKILFPIWHDDTRPLAKKEKEELFNWLSLYGSFSIEKNSITYISSQFETNSNLTSNNKKNRRVADLVSFSIISKPLLHPPILQNENWTRYIFDDYQLAIRTEPKPLLKNDNQDEMKISFVDGLNSWIFPSVSKRASGRNSINIWSSENEAGIINQPEKLIFTLDNAIENGFTEKNISELREIRQWDIPLPPFKRVLKWYQKS
;
A
#
# COMPACT_ATOMS: atom_id res chain seq x y z
N MET A 1 12.99 0.60 22.01
CA MET A 1 13.09 0.71 20.54
C MET A 1 12.78 2.14 20.10
N LYS A 2 13.49 2.69 19.10
CA LYS A 2 13.15 3.99 18.49
C LYS A 2 12.03 3.73 17.48
N ILE A 3 10.90 4.43 17.59
CA ILE A 3 9.82 4.34 16.60
C ILE A 3 10.30 4.96 15.30
N SER A 4 10.02 4.30 14.19
CA SER A 4 10.35 4.84 12.88
C SER A 4 9.42 5.97 12.47
N ASN A 5 9.92 6.84 11.58
CA ASN A 5 9.18 7.98 11.07
C ASN A 5 7.83 7.60 10.43
N ARG A 6 7.76 6.41 9.82
CA ARG A 6 6.55 5.87 9.18
C ARG A 6 6.29 4.45 9.65
N PRO A 7 5.04 4.08 9.97
CA PRO A 7 4.67 2.72 10.37
C PRO A 7 5.22 1.65 9.43
N SER A 8 5.36 0.41 9.91
CA SER A 8 5.77 -0.73 9.10
C SER A 8 4.89 -0.86 7.86
N PRO A 9 5.46 -1.17 6.69
CA PRO A 9 4.67 -1.38 5.48
C PRO A 9 3.57 -2.44 5.65
N HIS A 10 2.44 -2.29 4.93
CA HIS A 10 1.31 -3.21 5.06
C HIS A 10 0.93 -3.88 3.73
N PRO A 11 0.64 -5.20 3.70
CA PRO A 11 0.32 -5.93 2.48
C PRO A 11 -1.00 -5.54 1.80
N LEU A 12 -1.95 -4.93 2.53
CA LEU A 12 -3.16 -4.36 1.93
C LEU A 12 -2.89 -3.10 1.09
N ASP A 13 -1.82 -2.38 1.42
CA ASP A 13 -1.56 -1.06 0.85
C ASP A 13 -0.60 -1.15 -0.34
N TYR A 14 -0.06 -2.35 -0.60
CA TYR A 14 1.03 -2.58 -1.57
C TYR A 14 2.24 -1.66 -1.29
N ASP A 15 2.51 -1.36 0.00
CA ASP A 15 3.61 -0.47 0.42
C ASP A 15 4.95 -1.21 0.30
N TRP A 16 5.54 -1.21 -0.88
CA TRP A 16 6.97 -1.50 -1.06
C TRP A 16 7.72 -0.19 -1.14
N ARG A 17 8.83 -0.09 -0.41
CA ARG A 17 9.62 1.16 -0.34
C ARG A 17 10.86 1.05 -1.21
N PHE A 18 11.14 2.10 -1.98
CA PHE A 18 12.39 2.21 -2.72
C PHE A 18 13.60 2.12 -1.78
N ASP A 19 14.70 1.57 -2.28
CA ASP A 19 15.97 1.71 -1.59
C ASP A 19 16.60 3.11 -1.78
N GLU A 20 17.62 3.40 -0.98
CA GLU A 20 18.32 4.69 -0.99
C GLU A 20 18.93 5.05 -2.35
N LYS A 21 19.47 4.06 -3.06
CA LYS A 21 20.10 4.27 -4.36
C LYS A 21 19.07 4.67 -5.41
N CYS A 22 17.94 3.98 -5.42
CA CYS A 22 16.79 4.25 -6.28
C CYS A 22 16.22 5.64 -6.00
N ILE A 23 16.02 5.99 -4.73
CA ILE A 23 15.54 7.32 -4.33
C ILE A 23 16.46 8.41 -4.87
N LYS A 24 17.78 8.28 -4.63
CA LYS A 24 18.76 9.24 -5.12
C LYS A 24 18.73 9.37 -6.64
N ASN A 25 18.72 8.24 -7.36
CA ASN A 25 18.70 8.25 -8.82
C ASN A 25 17.46 8.96 -9.39
N ILE A 26 16.29 8.78 -8.78
CA ILE A 26 15.07 9.46 -9.19
C ILE A 26 15.19 10.96 -8.92
N ILE A 27 15.66 11.37 -7.74
CA ILE A 27 15.79 12.79 -7.38
C ILE A 27 16.79 13.52 -8.27
N ASP A 28 17.89 12.86 -8.63
CA ASP A 28 18.91 13.40 -9.54
C ASP A 28 18.35 13.70 -10.96
N THR A 29 17.13 13.26 -11.29
CA THR A 29 16.46 13.59 -12.57
C THR A 29 15.72 14.93 -12.57
N PHE A 30 15.46 15.50 -11.40
CA PHE A 30 14.72 16.76 -11.25
C PHE A 30 15.69 17.95 -11.36
N ASP A 31 15.24 19.03 -12.00
CA ASP A 31 15.88 20.34 -11.85
C ASP A 31 15.37 20.97 -10.55
N GLY A 32 16.28 21.35 -9.64
CA GLY A 32 15.97 21.83 -8.27
C GLY A 32 15.20 23.16 -8.17
N GLU A 33 14.54 23.59 -9.24
CA GLU A 33 13.67 24.77 -9.28
C GLU A 33 12.24 24.43 -9.72
N THR A 34 11.94 23.17 -10.06
CA THR A 34 10.58 22.77 -10.45
C THR A 34 9.82 22.09 -9.34
N LYS A 35 8.52 22.35 -9.35
CA LYS A 35 7.58 21.68 -8.47
C LYS A 35 7.40 20.22 -8.87
N ILE A 36 7.41 19.33 -7.87
CA ILE A 36 7.31 17.88 -8.04
C ILE A 36 6.00 17.36 -7.45
N LEU A 37 5.28 16.52 -8.20
CA LEU A 37 4.10 15.81 -7.70
C LEU A 37 4.47 14.36 -7.38
N CYS A 38 4.47 13.99 -6.10
CA CYS A 38 4.73 12.64 -5.62
C CYS A 38 3.40 11.90 -5.42
N LEU A 39 3.15 10.81 -6.14
CA LEU A 39 1.93 10.02 -6.05
C LEU A 39 2.25 8.64 -5.47
N GLY A 40 1.84 8.37 -4.22
CA GLY A 40 2.17 7.11 -3.55
C GLY A 40 3.68 6.87 -3.37
N THR A 41 4.47 7.95 -3.34
CA THR A 41 5.95 7.87 -3.25
C THR A 41 6.49 8.63 -2.03
N PRO A 42 5.99 8.34 -0.81
CA PRO A 42 6.41 9.05 0.40
C PRO A 42 7.92 9.01 0.66
N SER A 43 8.60 7.91 0.31
CA SER A 43 10.06 7.80 0.47
C SER A 43 10.84 8.77 -0.42
N ILE A 44 10.26 9.20 -1.55
CA ILE A 44 10.84 10.26 -2.40
C ILE A 44 10.59 11.62 -1.77
N SER A 45 9.34 11.93 -1.37
CA SER A 45 9.02 13.23 -0.78
C SER A 45 9.77 13.52 0.52
N GLU A 46 10.08 12.49 1.30
CA GLU A 46 10.92 12.59 2.51
C GLU A 46 12.34 13.11 2.23
N ARG A 47 12.80 13.04 0.98
CA ARG A 47 14.13 13.49 0.55
C ARG A 47 14.10 14.77 -0.27
N LEU A 48 12.92 15.33 -0.49
CA LEU A 48 12.68 16.62 -1.14
C LEU A 48 12.49 17.74 -0.10
N VAL A 49 13.05 17.59 1.10
CA VAL A 49 12.94 18.61 2.17
C VAL A 49 13.60 19.91 1.70
N GLY A 50 12.82 20.99 1.67
CA GLY A 50 13.24 22.30 1.17
C GLY A 50 12.89 22.57 -0.29
N GLU A 51 12.45 21.56 -1.04
CA GLU A 51 11.98 21.68 -2.42
C GLU A 51 10.46 21.95 -2.47
N ASP A 52 9.95 22.47 -3.59
CA ASP A 52 8.51 22.57 -3.83
C ASP A 52 7.95 21.23 -4.30
N TYR A 53 7.21 20.54 -3.43
CA TYR A 53 6.56 19.28 -3.79
C TYR A 53 5.16 19.15 -3.19
N ILE A 54 4.36 18.25 -3.76
CA ILE A 54 3.09 17.78 -3.20
C ILE A 54 3.13 16.26 -3.12
N LEU A 55 2.96 15.68 -1.93
CA LEU A 55 2.72 14.25 -1.75
C LEU A 55 1.21 13.98 -1.77
N VAL A 56 0.77 13.11 -2.68
CA VAL A 56 -0.57 12.53 -2.69
C VAL A 56 -0.45 11.07 -2.26
N ASP A 57 -0.89 10.79 -1.04
CA ASP A 57 -0.88 9.45 -0.47
C ASP A 57 -2.03 9.35 0.52
N TRP A 58 -2.70 8.22 0.60
CA TRP A 58 -3.90 8.06 1.41
C TRP A 58 -3.60 7.62 2.85
N HIS A 59 -2.42 7.06 3.11
CA HIS A 59 -2.04 6.62 4.45
C HIS A 59 -1.84 7.85 5.36
N PRO A 60 -2.42 7.88 6.57
CA PRO A 60 -2.57 9.13 7.34
C PRO A 60 -1.28 9.62 8.02
N ILE A 61 -0.27 8.74 8.15
CA ILE A 61 1.03 9.07 8.73
C ILE A 61 2.07 9.05 7.61
N GLN A 62 2.50 10.24 7.20
CA GLN A 62 3.62 10.47 6.30
C GLN A 62 4.49 11.58 6.91
N THR A 63 5.79 11.54 6.68
CA THR A 63 6.74 12.57 7.16
C THR A 63 6.98 13.67 6.13
N ALA A 64 5.97 13.95 5.30
CA ALA A 64 5.98 14.97 4.28
C ALA A 64 5.23 16.22 4.76
N ASP A 65 5.81 17.40 4.53
CA ASP A 65 5.22 18.68 4.94
C ASP A 65 3.97 19.02 4.14
N ASN A 66 3.97 18.69 2.83
CA ASN A 66 2.86 18.95 1.92
C ASN A 66 2.16 17.66 1.51
N HIS A 67 1.41 17.08 2.44
CA HIS A 67 0.74 15.79 2.28
C HIS A 67 -0.78 15.94 2.08
N LEU A 68 -1.27 15.54 0.91
CA LEU A 68 -2.69 15.41 0.58
C LEU A 68 -3.15 13.96 0.77
N LYS A 69 -4.05 13.76 1.73
CA LYS A 69 -4.65 12.46 2.08
C LYS A 69 -5.71 12.03 1.08
N LEU A 70 -5.29 11.60 -0.10
CA LEU A 70 -6.19 11.18 -1.19
C LEU A 70 -5.84 9.79 -1.71
N ASN A 71 -6.87 8.98 -1.94
CA ASN A 71 -6.75 7.71 -2.65
C ASN A 71 -6.94 7.96 -4.16
N ILE A 72 -5.88 7.83 -4.95
CA ILE A 72 -5.87 8.07 -6.42
C ILE A 72 -6.88 7.18 -7.15
N ASN A 73 -7.12 5.97 -6.64
CA ASN A 73 -8.10 5.05 -7.22
C ASN A 73 -9.55 5.54 -7.04
N LEU A 74 -9.83 6.41 -6.07
CA LEU A 74 -11.19 6.85 -5.74
C LEU A 74 -11.44 8.32 -6.03
N HIS A 75 -10.47 9.18 -5.73
CA HIS A 75 -10.65 10.63 -5.69
C HIS A 75 -10.43 11.29 -7.04
N SER A 76 -11.07 12.43 -7.25
CA SER A 76 -10.84 13.30 -8.41
C SER A 76 -9.39 13.79 -8.47
N VAL A 77 -8.98 14.18 -9.66
CA VAL A 77 -7.66 14.74 -9.95
C VAL A 77 -7.51 16.12 -9.29
N ILE A 78 -6.37 16.36 -8.64
CA ILE A 78 -5.96 17.71 -8.23
C ILE A 78 -5.24 18.39 -9.40
N LYS A 79 -5.36 19.71 -9.54
CA LYS A 79 -4.56 20.47 -10.52
C LYS A 79 -3.32 21.04 -9.86
N THR A 80 -2.19 20.98 -10.56
CA THR A 80 -0.91 21.52 -10.12
C THR A 80 -0.10 22.02 -11.33
N ASP A 81 0.84 22.91 -11.05
CA ASP A 81 1.83 23.44 -11.97
C ASP A 81 3.12 22.61 -12.03
N ALA A 82 3.17 21.49 -11.31
CA ALA A 82 4.28 20.55 -11.31
C ALA A 82 4.73 20.14 -12.72
N LYS A 83 6.05 20.09 -12.93
CA LYS A 83 6.68 19.69 -14.20
C LYS A 83 7.11 18.23 -14.18
N PHE A 84 7.34 17.70 -13.00
CA PHE A 84 7.65 16.29 -12.77
C PHE A 84 6.56 15.65 -11.91
N VAL A 85 6.20 14.43 -12.29
CA VAL A 85 5.39 13.54 -11.48
C VAL A 85 6.22 12.28 -11.23
N VAL A 86 6.30 11.84 -9.98
CA VAL A 86 6.89 10.55 -9.62
C VAL A 86 5.84 9.71 -8.93
N MET A 87 5.62 8.50 -9.39
CA MET A 87 4.57 7.65 -8.86
C MET A 87 4.96 6.19 -8.74
N ASP A 88 4.37 5.49 -7.79
CA ASP A 88 4.56 4.05 -7.57
C ASP A 88 3.20 3.33 -7.44
N PRO A 89 2.50 3.11 -8.57
CA PRO A 89 1.23 2.40 -8.56
C PRO A 89 1.41 0.90 -8.24
N PRO A 90 0.45 0.29 -7.54
CA PRO A 90 0.35 -1.17 -7.47
C PRO A 90 0.40 -1.81 -8.87
N TRP A 91 1.15 -2.92 -9.01
CA TRP A 91 1.49 -3.55 -10.29
C TRP A 91 0.32 -4.31 -10.96
N TYR A 92 -0.76 -3.61 -11.30
CA TYR A 92 -1.91 -4.12 -12.03
C TYR A 92 -2.31 -3.13 -13.13
N LEU A 93 -2.69 -3.65 -14.30
CA LEU A 93 -2.88 -2.84 -15.49
C LEU A 93 -4.00 -1.80 -15.36
N ASP A 94 -5.13 -2.18 -14.78
CA ASP A 94 -6.26 -1.30 -14.46
C ASP A 94 -5.85 -0.14 -13.55
N ILE A 95 -5.02 -0.43 -12.53
CA ILE A 95 -4.48 0.57 -11.61
C ILE A 95 -3.50 1.50 -12.35
N TYR A 96 -2.66 1.00 -13.24
CA TYR A 96 -1.76 1.84 -14.05
C TYR A 96 -2.52 2.79 -14.96
N TYR A 97 -3.57 2.33 -15.64
CA TYR A 97 -4.41 3.21 -16.47
C TYR A 97 -5.00 4.35 -15.64
N ARG A 98 -5.52 4.04 -14.45
CA ARG A 98 -6.05 5.05 -13.54
C ARG A 98 -4.97 6.02 -13.08
N TRP A 99 -3.84 5.54 -12.57
CA TRP A 99 -2.78 6.39 -12.02
C TRP A 99 -2.11 7.26 -13.08
N ILE A 100 -1.79 6.71 -14.26
CA ILE A 100 -1.20 7.49 -15.35
C ILE A 100 -2.18 8.54 -15.85
N SER A 101 -3.44 8.18 -16.10
CA SER A 101 -4.43 9.16 -16.56
C SER A 101 -4.69 10.24 -15.50
N TRP A 102 -4.68 9.89 -14.22
CA TRP A 102 -4.77 10.83 -13.11
C TRP A 102 -3.58 11.81 -13.11
N ALA A 103 -2.35 11.29 -13.20
CA ALA A 103 -1.12 12.08 -13.27
C ALA A 103 -1.11 13.03 -14.47
N CYS A 104 -1.41 12.54 -15.68
CA CYS A 104 -1.48 13.36 -16.89
C CYS A 104 -2.52 14.49 -16.79
N ASN A 105 -3.63 14.21 -16.10
CA ASN A 105 -4.67 15.21 -15.88
C ASN A 105 -4.31 16.21 -14.78
N ALA A 106 -3.39 15.87 -13.87
CA ALA A 106 -3.00 16.73 -12.76
C ALA A 106 -2.09 17.89 -13.19
N VAL A 107 -1.25 17.66 -14.20
CA VAL A 107 -0.25 18.62 -14.68
C VAL A 107 -0.63 19.25 -16.03
N THR A 108 0.11 20.27 -16.46
CA THR A 108 -0.02 20.88 -17.79
C THR A 108 1.16 20.47 -18.67
N PRO A 109 0.93 19.83 -19.85
CA PRO A 109 1.99 19.54 -20.80
C PRO A 109 2.75 20.81 -21.24
N PRO A 110 4.06 20.73 -21.53
CA PRO A 110 4.90 19.54 -21.38
C PRO A 110 5.22 19.25 -19.91
N ALA A 111 5.18 17.97 -19.54
CA ALA A 111 5.56 17.48 -18.22
C ALA A 111 6.14 16.05 -18.35
N LYS A 112 6.90 15.62 -17.35
CA LYS A 112 7.50 14.29 -17.31
C LYS A 112 6.92 13.48 -16.16
N ILE A 113 6.55 12.23 -16.43
CA ILE A 113 6.03 11.29 -15.43
C ILE A 113 7.02 10.13 -15.32
N LEU A 114 7.52 9.90 -14.12
CA LEU A 114 8.43 8.82 -13.75
C LEU A 114 7.65 7.76 -12.98
N PHE A 115 7.74 6.51 -13.41
CA PHE A 115 7.10 5.41 -12.70
C PHE A 115 7.79 4.08 -12.94
N PRO A 116 7.83 3.18 -11.93
CA PRO A 116 8.32 1.83 -12.13
C PRO A 116 7.36 1.03 -13.00
N ILE A 117 7.87 0.01 -13.69
CA ILE A 117 7.06 -1.01 -14.38
C ILE A 117 7.62 -2.40 -14.07
N TRP A 118 6.71 -3.35 -13.81
CA TRP A 118 7.06 -4.72 -13.44
C TRP A 118 7.87 -5.46 -14.52
N HIS A 119 8.66 -6.47 -14.15
CA HIS A 119 9.33 -7.35 -15.12
C HIS A 119 8.35 -8.32 -15.80
N ASP A 120 8.72 -8.77 -16.99
CA ASP A 120 7.92 -9.69 -17.82
C ASP A 120 7.62 -11.03 -17.12
N ASP A 121 8.47 -11.43 -16.18
CA ASP A 121 8.35 -12.67 -15.40
C ASP A 121 7.58 -12.50 -14.08
N THR A 122 7.07 -11.29 -13.79
CA THR A 122 6.37 -11.01 -12.52
C THR A 122 5.10 -11.84 -12.36
N ARG A 123 4.41 -12.15 -13.47
CA ARG A 123 3.16 -12.94 -13.51
C ARG A 123 2.86 -13.43 -14.93
N PRO A 124 1.98 -14.43 -15.10
CA PRO A 124 1.70 -15.03 -16.42
C PRO A 124 1.32 -14.05 -17.54
N LEU A 125 0.66 -12.93 -17.21
CA LEU A 125 0.23 -11.92 -18.19
C LEU A 125 1.12 -10.66 -18.21
N ALA A 126 2.20 -10.60 -17.41
CA ALA A 126 2.96 -9.38 -17.20
C ALA A 126 3.50 -8.76 -18.50
N LYS A 127 4.06 -9.59 -19.39
CA LYS A 127 4.56 -9.13 -20.69
C LYS A 127 3.45 -8.54 -21.56
N LYS A 128 2.34 -9.27 -21.73
CA LYS A 128 1.20 -8.84 -22.55
C LYS A 128 0.58 -7.55 -22.00
N GLU A 129 0.40 -7.46 -20.69
CA GLU A 129 -0.14 -6.27 -20.03
C GLU A 129 0.79 -5.05 -20.16
N LYS A 130 2.12 -5.27 -20.11
CA LYS A 130 3.11 -4.22 -20.37
C LYS A 130 3.06 -3.72 -21.82
N GLU A 131 2.97 -4.65 -22.79
CA GLU A 131 2.80 -4.30 -24.22
C GLU A 131 1.51 -3.49 -24.44
N GLU A 132 0.40 -3.91 -23.83
CA GLU A 132 -0.88 -3.20 -23.90
C GLU A 132 -0.76 -1.77 -23.34
N LEU A 133 -0.15 -1.63 -22.15
CA LEU A 133 0.07 -0.33 -21.52
C LEU A 133 0.91 0.60 -22.39
N PHE A 134 2.00 0.10 -22.97
CA PHE A 134 2.91 0.91 -23.77
C PHE A 134 2.31 1.33 -25.11
N ASN A 135 1.51 0.45 -25.73
CA ASN A 135 0.70 0.83 -26.89
C ASN A 135 -0.25 1.98 -26.54
N TRP A 136 -0.93 1.91 -25.39
CA TRP A 136 -1.80 2.99 -24.92
C TRP A 136 -1.03 4.29 -24.62
N LEU A 137 0.13 4.22 -23.95
CA LEU A 137 0.97 5.39 -23.64
C LEU A 137 1.44 6.12 -24.91
N SER A 138 1.79 5.37 -25.96
CA SER A 138 2.30 5.94 -27.22
C SER A 138 1.30 6.88 -27.92
N LEU A 139 0.01 6.81 -27.57
CA LEU A 139 -1.02 7.72 -28.08
C LEU A 139 -0.93 9.13 -27.47
N TYR A 140 -0.29 9.27 -26.31
CA TYR A 140 -0.33 10.48 -25.49
C TYR A 140 1.05 11.13 -25.29
N GLY A 141 2.13 10.47 -25.71
CA GLY A 141 3.48 10.98 -25.56
C GLY A 141 4.55 9.99 -25.98
N SER A 142 5.79 10.31 -25.62
CA SER A 142 6.95 9.44 -25.83
C SER A 142 7.48 8.94 -24.50
N PHE A 143 8.10 7.76 -24.48
CA PHE A 143 8.70 7.22 -23.26
C PHE A 143 10.05 6.58 -23.54
N SER A 144 10.90 6.58 -22.50
CA SER A 144 12.13 5.80 -22.43
C SER A 144 12.06 4.85 -21.23
N ILE A 145 12.83 3.76 -21.31
CA ILE A 145 12.86 2.72 -20.28
C ILE A 145 14.30 2.48 -19.84
N GLU A 146 14.54 2.61 -18.55
CA GLU A 146 15.79 2.23 -17.91
C GLU A 146 15.60 0.89 -17.20
N LYS A 147 16.26 -0.15 -17.70
CA LYS A 147 16.02 -1.52 -17.23
C LYS A 147 16.63 -1.76 -15.86
N ASN A 148 15.90 -2.45 -14.98
CA ASN A 148 16.33 -2.85 -13.63
C ASN A 148 16.88 -1.67 -12.77
N SER A 149 16.43 -0.44 -13.00
CA SER A 149 16.93 0.74 -12.28
C SER A 149 16.20 0.97 -10.95
N ILE A 150 15.06 0.32 -10.75
CA ILE A 150 14.26 0.42 -9.54
C ILE A 150 14.47 -0.80 -8.67
N THR A 151 14.78 -0.56 -7.41
CA THR A 151 15.00 -1.58 -6.38
C THR A 151 14.22 -1.21 -5.13
N TYR A 152 13.56 -2.21 -4.56
CA TYR A 152 12.82 -2.05 -3.31
C TYR A 152 13.56 -2.70 -2.14
N ILE A 153 13.29 -2.19 -0.95
CA ILE A 153 13.63 -2.84 0.32
C ILE A 153 12.61 -3.96 0.55
N SER A 154 13.09 -5.15 0.92
CA SER A 154 12.21 -6.24 1.32
C SER A 154 11.47 -5.85 2.60
N SER A 155 10.14 -5.75 2.53
CA SER A 155 9.32 -5.50 3.71
C SER A 155 9.31 -6.72 4.63
N GLN A 156 8.99 -6.51 5.90
CA GLN A 156 8.88 -7.61 6.85
C GLN A 156 7.72 -8.55 6.48
N PHE A 157 6.58 -8.03 6.03
CA PHE A 157 5.47 -8.84 5.53
C PHE A 157 5.88 -9.78 4.36
N GLU A 158 6.70 -9.28 3.42
CA GLU A 158 7.17 -10.08 2.29
C GLU A 158 8.22 -11.10 2.74
N THR A 159 9.08 -10.71 3.68
CA THR A 159 10.04 -11.63 4.31
C THR A 159 9.32 -12.79 5.00
N ASN A 160 8.29 -12.50 5.80
CA ASN A 160 7.49 -13.51 6.50
C ASN A 160 6.73 -14.42 5.50
N SER A 161 6.14 -13.85 4.44
CA SER A 161 5.53 -14.63 3.36
C SER A 161 6.53 -15.56 2.65
N ASN A 162 7.78 -15.12 2.46
CA ASN A 162 8.81 -15.91 1.79
C ASN A 162 9.41 -17.00 2.70
N LEU A 163 9.34 -16.85 4.03
CA LEU A 163 9.79 -17.90 4.96
C LEU A 163 8.79 -19.07 5.01
N THR A 164 7.51 -18.79 4.78
CA THR A 164 6.44 -19.80 4.80
C THR A 164 6.16 -20.43 3.43
N SER A 165 6.60 -19.79 2.35
CA SER A 165 6.47 -20.32 0.99
C SER A 165 7.80 -20.87 0.50
N ASN A 166 7.77 -21.94 -0.32
CA ASN A 166 8.96 -22.46 -1.00
C ASN A 166 9.46 -21.54 -2.14
N ASN A 167 9.05 -20.27 -2.15
CA ASN A 167 9.40 -19.33 -3.19
C ASN A 167 10.80 -18.76 -2.93
N LYS A 168 11.60 -18.67 -3.99
CA LYS A 168 12.93 -18.06 -3.90
C LYS A 168 12.80 -16.57 -3.54
N LYS A 169 13.66 -16.14 -2.61
CA LYS A 169 13.86 -14.75 -2.22
C LYS A 169 14.47 -13.97 -3.38
N ASN A 170 13.64 -13.50 -4.30
CA ASN A 170 14.09 -12.56 -5.31
C ASN A 170 13.84 -11.15 -4.81
N ARG A 171 14.88 -10.33 -4.86
CA ARG A 171 14.75 -8.90 -4.63
C ARG A 171 13.73 -8.35 -5.61
N ARG A 172 12.78 -7.56 -5.13
CA ARG A 172 11.86 -6.86 -6.01
C ARG A 172 12.62 -5.79 -6.78
N VAL A 173 12.61 -5.93 -8.09
CA VAL A 173 13.23 -5.04 -9.07
C VAL A 173 12.19 -4.63 -10.10
N ALA A 174 12.37 -3.46 -10.71
CA ALA A 174 11.54 -2.96 -11.79
C ALA A 174 12.37 -2.12 -12.76
N ASP A 175 11.81 -1.91 -13.96
CA ASP A 175 12.33 -0.92 -14.90
C ASP A 175 11.74 0.46 -14.55
N LEU A 176 12.48 1.55 -14.77
CA LEU A 176 11.95 2.91 -14.66
C LEU A 176 11.48 3.39 -16.04
N VAL A 177 10.23 3.86 -16.11
CA VAL A 177 9.68 4.53 -17.29
C VAL A 177 9.74 6.03 -17.08
N SER A 178 10.34 6.74 -18.04
CA SER A 178 10.27 8.19 -18.15
C SER A 178 9.36 8.56 -19.31
N PHE A 179 8.13 8.99 -18.99
CA PHE A 179 7.09 9.33 -19.96
C PHE A 179 6.95 10.84 -20.10
N SER A 180 7.19 11.36 -21.30
CA SER A 180 7.03 12.77 -21.66
C SER A 180 5.66 12.97 -22.30
N ILE A 181 4.78 13.69 -21.60
CA ILE A 181 3.38 13.85 -22.03
C ILE A 181 3.26 14.95 -23.09
N ILE A 182 2.49 14.68 -24.14
CA ILE A 182 2.18 15.62 -25.23
C ILE A 182 0.68 15.96 -25.22
N SER A 183 -0.17 14.98 -24.92
CA SER A 183 -1.61 15.15 -24.79
C SER A 183 -2.16 14.40 -23.57
N LYS A 184 -3.38 14.74 -23.12
CA LYS A 184 -3.99 14.14 -21.93
C LYS A 184 -4.95 13.02 -22.32
N PRO A 185 -4.83 11.81 -21.75
CA PRO A 185 -5.85 10.79 -21.87
C PRO A 185 -7.13 11.19 -21.13
N LEU A 186 -8.24 10.55 -21.49
CA LEU A 186 -9.43 10.56 -20.65
C LEU A 186 -9.08 9.98 -19.28
N LEU A 187 -9.60 10.61 -18.22
CA LEU A 187 -9.45 10.11 -16.86
C LEU A 187 -10.22 8.79 -16.74
N HIS A 188 -9.50 7.69 -16.47
CA HIS A 188 -10.14 6.41 -16.22
C HIS A 188 -11.03 6.49 -14.98
N PRO A 189 -12.16 5.77 -14.91
CA PRO A 189 -13.09 5.85 -13.78
C PRO A 189 -12.45 5.39 -12.46
N PRO A 190 -13.04 5.78 -11.31
CA PRO A 190 -12.62 5.25 -10.02
C PRO A 190 -12.66 3.71 -9.96
N ILE A 191 -11.68 3.11 -9.28
CA ILE A 191 -11.62 1.66 -9.02
C ILE A 191 -12.18 1.43 -7.62
N LEU A 192 -13.46 1.05 -7.55
CA LEU A 192 -14.16 0.75 -6.30
C LEU A 192 -13.81 -0.66 -5.81
N GLN A 193 -13.43 -0.79 -4.56
CA GLN A 193 -13.38 -2.07 -3.85
C GLN A 193 -14.46 -2.02 -2.77
N ASN A 194 -15.42 -2.93 -2.77
CA ASN A 194 -16.49 -2.92 -1.77
C ASN A 194 -16.01 -3.43 -0.40
N GLU A 195 -14.88 -2.94 0.08
CA GLU A 195 -14.27 -3.32 1.35
C GLU A 195 -14.04 -2.08 2.22
N ASN A 196 -14.41 -2.21 3.49
CA ASN A 196 -14.17 -1.20 4.51
C ASN A 196 -13.29 -1.80 5.60
N TRP A 197 -12.14 -1.18 5.84
CA TRP A 197 -11.16 -1.63 6.81
C TRP A 197 -11.01 -0.59 7.92
N THR A 198 -11.20 -1.00 9.17
CA THR A 198 -10.77 -0.23 10.33
C THR A 198 -9.31 -0.56 10.61
N ARG A 199 -8.46 0.46 10.67
CA ARG A 199 -7.01 0.33 10.77
C ARG A 199 -6.53 0.87 12.12
N TYR A 200 -5.61 0.16 12.73
CA TYR A 200 -4.90 0.55 13.95
C TYR A 200 -3.40 0.58 13.69
N ILE A 201 -2.72 1.44 14.41
CA ILE A 201 -1.27 1.56 14.45
C ILE A 201 -0.85 1.53 15.91
N PHE A 202 -0.02 0.57 16.29
CA PHE A 202 0.58 0.42 17.62
C PHE A 202 2.10 0.45 17.46
N ASP A 203 2.75 1.52 17.91
CA ASP A 203 4.13 1.84 17.53
C ASP A 203 4.30 1.80 16.01
N ASP A 204 5.16 0.92 15.47
CA ASP A 204 5.33 0.70 14.03
C ASP A 204 4.38 -0.37 13.46
N TYR A 205 3.76 -1.19 14.31
CA TYR A 205 2.88 -2.28 13.88
C TYR A 205 1.53 -1.74 13.40
N GLN A 206 1.02 -2.28 12.29
CA GLN A 206 -0.33 -1.96 11.81
C GLN A 206 -1.23 -3.20 11.88
N LEU A 207 -2.49 -2.98 12.23
CA LEU A 207 -3.56 -3.98 12.22
C LEU A 207 -4.73 -3.47 11.40
N ALA A 208 -5.27 -4.30 10.52
CA ALA A 208 -6.42 -4.03 9.70
C ALA A 208 -7.54 -5.00 10.02
N ILE A 209 -8.77 -4.51 10.24
CA ILE A 209 -9.96 -5.30 10.51
C ILE A 209 -11.02 -4.92 9.49
N ARG A 210 -11.45 -5.87 8.67
CA ARG A 210 -12.48 -5.67 7.65
C ARG A 210 -13.86 -5.72 8.28
N THR A 211 -14.63 -4.66 8.10
CA THR A 211 -16.01 -4.49 8.59
C THR A 211 -17.03 -4.82 7.51
N GLU A 212 -16.68 -4.61 6.24
CA GLU A 212 -17.51 -4.94 5.09
C GLU A 212 -16.71 -5.56 3.94
N PRO A 213 -17.28 -6.52 3.18
CA PRO A 213 -18.57 -7.15 3.43
C PRO A 213 -18.51 -8.00 4.70
N LYS A 214 -19.65 -8.16 5.39
CA LYS A 214 -19.70 -9.00 6.59
C LYS A 214 -19.31 -10.44 6.21
N PRO A 215 -18.41 -11.08 6.96
CA PRO A 215 -17.98 -12.44 6.65
C PRO A 215 -19.19 -13.39 6.70
N LEU A 216 -19.34 -14.21 5.66
CA LEU A 216 -20.38 -15.26 5.58
C LEU A 216 -19.96 -16.45 6.45
N LEU A 217 -19.97 -16.30 7.77
CA LEU A 217 -19.74 -17.44 8.65
C LEU A 217 -21.01 -18.27 8.78
N LYS A 218 -20.90 -19.53 8.37
CA LYS A 218 -21.94 -20.55 8.50
C LYS A 218 -21.76 -21.19 9.89
N ASN A 219 -22.67 -20.89 10.82
CA ASN A 219 -22.82 -21.57 12.11
C ASN A 219 -21.75 -21.34 13.19
N ASP A 220 -21.53 -20.10 13.63
CA ASP A 220 -20.86 -19.85 14.90
C ASP A 220 -21.89 -19.42 15.95
N ASN A 221 -21.80 -20.01 17.16
CA ASN A 221 -22.47 -19.48 18.35
C ASN A 221 -22.13 -17.99 18.46
N GLN A 222 -23.14 -17.13 18.38
CA GLN A 222 -22.98 -15.68 18.24
C GLN A 222 -22.36 -14.99 19.47
N ASP A 223 -22.14 -15.71 20.58
CA ASP A 223 -21.76 -15.09 21.85
C ASP A 223 -20.24 -14.90 22.02
N GLU A 224 -19.40 -15.75 21.41
CA GLU A 224 -17.95 -15.72 21.59
C GLU A 224 -17.21 -15.18 20.35
N MET A 225 -16.32 -14.21 20.58
CA MET A 225 -15.43 -13.69 19.55
C MET A 225 -14.30 -14.70 19.33
N LYS A 226 -14.09 -15.11 18.09
CA LYS A 226 -13.07 -16.09 17.72
C LYS A 226 -12.32 -15.64 16.47
N ILE A 227 -11.01 -15.86 16.49
CA ILE A 227 -10.12 -15.66 15.35
C ILE A 227 -9.58 -17.02 14.95
N SER A 228 -9.80 -17.41 13.71
CA SER A 228 -9.30 -18.66 13.15
C SER A 228 -8.27 -18.42 12.07
N PHE A 229 -7.49 -19.45 11.76
CA PHE A 229 -6.65 -19.46 10.57
C PHE A 229 -7.49 -19.23 9.32
N VAL A 230 -6.86 -18.68 8.29
CA VAL A 230 -7.44 -18.65 6.93
C VAL A 230 -7.62 -20.09 6.45
N ASP A 231 -8.73 -20.36 5.76
CA ASP A 231 -9.06 -21.71 5.27
C ASP A 231 -7.89 -22.38 4.55
N GLY A 232 -7.54 -23.59 4.98
CA GLY A 232 -6.44 -24.37 4.42
C GLY A 232 -5.04 -24.01 4.94
N LEU A 233 -4.93 -23.04 5.85
CA LEU A 233 -3.67 -22.71 6.54
C LEU A 233 -3.65 -23.26 7.97
N ASN A 234 -2.44 -23.51 8.47
CA ASN A 234 -2.14 -23.93 9.84
C ASN A 234 -1.16 -22.97 10.54
N SER A 235 -1.05 -21.74 10.03
CA SER A 235 -0.19 -20.67 10.51
C SER A 235 -0.91 -19.34 10.39
N TRP A 236 -0.54 -18.37 11.23
CA TRP A 236 -1.03 -16.99 11.14
C TRP A 236 -0.41 -16.24 9.96
N ILE A 237 0.78 -16.61 9.52
CA ILE A 237 1.43 -15.92 8.39
C ILE A 237 0.79 -16.36 7.07
N PHE A 238 0.22 -15.41 6.33
CA PHE A 238 -0.35 -15.69 5.02
C PHE A 238 0.76 -15.94 3.98
N PRO A 239 0.73 -17.03 3.20
CA PRO A 239 1.89 -17.46 2.39
C PRO A 239 2.09 -16.66 1.10
N SER A 240 1.36 -15.57 0.89
CA SER A 240 1.50 -14.74 -0.33
C SER A 240 1.14 -13.29 -0.11
N VAL A 241 1.90 -12.40 -0.74
CA VAL A 241 1.62 -10.94 -0.79
C VAL A 241 0.79 -10.53 -2.02
N SER A 242 0.44 -11.48 -2.89
CA SER A 242 -0.29 -11.24 -4.15
C SER A 242 -1.78 -10.95 -3.90
N LYS A 243 -2.38 -10.01 -4.64
CA LYS A 243 -3.83 -9.79 -4.66
C LYS A 243 -4.61 -11.02 -5.13
N ARG A 244 -3.96 -11.86 -5.93
CA ARG A 244 -4.55 -13.05 -6.59
C ARG A 244 -4.41 -14.33 -5.77
N ALA A 245 -3.82 -14.26 -4.59
CA ALA A 245 -3.59 -15.44 -3.76
C ALA A 245 -4.93 -16.06 -3.33
N SER A 246 -5.06 -17.38 -3.47
CA SER A 246 -6.21 -18.12 -2.97
C SER A 246 -6.37 -17.89 -1.46
N GLY A 247 -7.62 -17.76 -0.99
CA GLY A 247 -7.93 -17.48 0.41
C GLY A 247 -7.73 -16.02 0.83
N ARG A 248 -7.08 -15.15 0.03
CA ARG A 248 -6.92 -13.73 0.40
C ARG A 248 -8.24 -13.03 0.67
N ASN A 249 -9.26 -13.34 -0.13
CA ASN A 249 -10.57 -12.71 -0.01
C ASN A 249 -11.33 -13.09 1.27
N SER A 250 -10.99 -14.20 1.95
CA SER A 250 -11.61 -14.56 3.23
C SER A 250 -10.98 -13.86 4.43
N ILE A 251 -9.76 -13.33 4.29
CA ILE A 251 -9.08 -12.58 5.35
C ILE A 251 -9.89 -11.33 5.71
N ASN A 252 -10.20 -11.17 7.00
CA ASN A 252 -10.85 -9.97 7.53
C ASN A 252 -10.15 -9.41 8.77
N ILE A 253 -9.00 -9.97 9.15
CA ILE A 253 -8.04 -9.36 10.06
C ILE A 253 -6.63 -9.61 9.51
N TRP A 254 -5.81 -8.56 9.36
CA TRP A 254 -4.47 -8.66 8.75
C TRP A 254 -3.51 -7.62 9.35
N SER A 255 -2.27 -8.00 9.60
CA SER A 255 -1.22 -7.13 10.11
C SER A 255 -0.14 -6.73 9.12
N SER A 256 0.67 -5.73 9.50
CA SER A 256 1.91 -5.33 8.81
C SER A 256 3.01 -6.40 8.83
N GLU A 257 2.88 -7.42 9.68
CA GLU A 257 3.80 -8.57 9.74
C GLU A 257 3.31 -9.73 8.87
N ASN A 258 2.23 -9.51 8.10
CA ASN A 258 1.55 -10.51 7.28
C ASN A 258 0.82 -11.60 8.08
N GLU A 259 0.49 -11.34 9.33
CA GLU A 259 -0.35 -12.23 10.14
C GLU A 259 -1.80 -11.98 9.74
N ALA A 260 -2.51 -13.02 9.37
CA ALA A 260 -3.85 -12.95 8.82
C ALA A 260 -4.75 -14.01 9.44
N GLY A 261 -6.02 -13.67 9.58
CA GLY A 261 -7.02 -14.58 10.10
C GLY A 261 -8.43 -14.26 9.62
N ILE A 262 -9.35 -15.08 10.11
CA ILE A 262 -10.79 -14.91 9.94
C ILE A 262 -11.38 -14.67 11.32
N ILE A 263 -11.95 -13.49 11.55
CA ILE A 263 -12.68 -13.14 12.75
C ILE A 263 -14.19 -13.20 12.53
N ASN A 264 -14.91 -13.76 13.49
CA ASN A 264 -16.37 -13.87 13.40
C ASN A 264 -17.15 -12.61 13.77
N GLN A 265 -16.59 -11.78 14.65
CA GLN A 265 -17.22 -10.57 15.15
C GLN A 265 -16.25 -9.38 15.05
N PRO A 266 -15.98 -8.86 13.82
CA PRO A 266 -15.02 -7.77 13.62
C PRO A 266 -15.38 -6.51 14.43
N GLU A 267 -16.68 -6.19 14.56
CA GLU A 267 -17.15 -5.03 15.33
C GLU A 267 -16.88 -5.18 16.83
N LYS A 268 -17.00 -6.39 17.38
CA LYS A 268 -16.70 -6.66 18.80
C LYS A 268 -15.21 -6.49 19.07
N LEU A 269 -14.35 -6.95 18.14
CA LEU A 269 -12.91 -6.72 18.26
C LEU A 269 -12.55 -5.25 18.20
N ILE A 270 -13.14 -4.50 17.26
CA ILE A 270 -12.97 -3.05 17.15
C ILE A 270 -13.35 -2.38 18.47
N PHE A 271 -14.52 -2.70 19.02
CA PHE A 271 -14.97 -2.17 20.31
C PHE A 271 -14.02 -2.51 21.45
N THR A 272 -13.55 -3.76 21.55
CA THR A 272 -12.59 -4.19 22.57
C THR A 272 -11.25 -3.44 22.46
N LEU A 273 -10.76 -3.22 21.24
CA LEU A 273 -9.52 -2.45 21.00
C LEU A 273 -9.70 -0.96 21.34
N ASP A 274 -10.80 -0.34 20.90
CA ASP A 274 -11.13 1.05 21.21
C ASP A 274 -11.16 1.28 22.73
N ASN A 275 -11.90 0.42 23.45
CA ASN A 275 -11.99 0.50 24.90
C ASN A 275 -10.63 0.30 25.58
N ALA A 276 -9.78 -0.60 25.07
CA ALA A 276 -8.44 -0.83 25.62
C ALA A 276 -7.48 0.35 25.36
N ILE A 277 -7.64 1.04 24.24
CA ILE A 277 -6.87 2.26 23.93
C ILE A 277 -7.29 3.41 24.86
N GLU A 278 -8.58 3.59 25.09
CA GLU A 278 -9.13 4.68 25.91
C GLU A 278 -8.91 4.45 27.41
N ASN A 279 -9.18 3.24 27.90
CA ASN A 279 -9.21 2.93 29.33
C ASN A 279 -8.00 2.13 29.82
N GLY A 280 -7.07 1.79 28.92
CA GLY A 280 -5.92 0.94 29.19
C GLY A 280 -6.21 -0.55 28.98
N PHE A 281 -5.14 -1.31 28.71
CA PHE A 281 -5.21 -2.75 28.47
C PHE A 281 -5.37 -3.51 29.79
N THR A 282 -6.61 -3.86 30.13
CA THR A 282 -6.92 -4.68 31.31
C THR A 282 -6.72 -6.17 31.04
N GLU A 283 -6.60 -6.99 32.10
CA GLU A 283 -6.55 -8.46 31.98
C GLU A 283 -7.77 -9.02 31.23
N LYS A 284 -8.94 -8.40 31.39
CA LYS A 284 -10.16 -8.79 30.67
C LYS A 284 -9.99 -8.59 29.17
N ASN A 285 -9.60 -7.38 28.73
CA ASN A 285 -9.41 -7.10 27.30
C ASN A 285 -8.34 -8.02 26.71
N ILE A 286 -7.25 -8.20 27.45
CA ILE A 286 -6.19 -9.15 27.14
C ILE A 286 -6.72 -10.57 26.94
N SER A 287 -7.64 -11.02 27.79
CA SER A 287 -8.21 -12.37 27.73
C SER A 287 -9.20 -12.57 26.59
N GLU A 288 -9.80 -11.50 26.07
CA GLU A 288 -10.64 -11.53 24.87
C GLU A 288 -9.79 -11.53 23.59
N LEU A 289 -8.53 -11.10 23.66
CA LEU A 289 -7.58 -11.02 22.54
C LEU A 289 -6.63 -12.23 22.47
N ARG A 290 -7.00 -13.38 23.06
CA ARG A 290 -6.10 -14.55 23.25
C ARG A 290 -5.42 -15.02 21.97
N GLU A 291 -6.14 -15.09 20.86
CA GLU A 291 -5.60 -15.55 19.57
C GLU A 291 -4.63 -14.53 18.98
N ILE A 292 -4.96 -13.23 19.09
CA ILE A 292 -4.09 -12.13 18.63
C ILE A 292 -2.79 -12.07 19.45
N ARG A 293 -2.75 -12.58 20.68
CA ARG A 293 -1.50 -12.64 21.46
C ARG A 293 -0.46 -13.60 20.89
N GLN A 294 -0.84 -14.45 19.94
CA GLN A 294 0.10 -15.29 19.20
C GLN A 294 0.78 -14.50 18.06
N TRP A 295 0.36 -13.26 17.83
CA TRP A 295 0.90 -12.36 16.84
C TRP A 295 1.93 -11.45 17.51
N ASP A 296 2.85 -10.91 16.73
CA ASP A 296 3.92 -10.00 17.13
C ASP A 296 3.42 -8.57 17.37
N ILE A 297 2.20 -8.43 17.93
CA ILE A 297 1.64 -7.12 18.31
C ILE A 297 2.46 -6.56 19.47
N PRO A 298 2.94 -5.31 19.39
CA PRO A 298 3.61 -4.67 20.51
C PRO A 298 2.76 -4.70 21.78
N LEU A 299 3.41 -4.73 22.95
CA LEU A 299 2.74 -4.62 24.24
C LEU A 299 2.77 -3.15 24.71
N PRO A 300 1.72 -2.68 25.41
CA PRO A 300 1.70 -1.35 25.99
C PRO A 300 2.79 -1.19 27.09
N PRO A 301 3.25 0.04 27.38
CA PRO A 301 2.77 1.30 26.82
C PRO A 301 3.30 1.56 25.40
N PHE A 302 2.40 1.99 24.51
CA PHE A 302 2.75 2.40 23.16
C PHE A 302 3.26 3.84 23.13
N LYS A 303 4.23 4.14 22.28
CA LYS A 303 4.61 5.53 21.99
C LYS A 303 3.88 6.11 20.78
N ARG A 304 3.21 5.28 19.98
CA ARG A 304 2.27 5.72 18.95
C ARG A 304 1.02 4.86 18.95
N VAL A 305 -0.14 5.50 18.99
CA VAL A 305 -1.45 4.87 18.77
C VAL A 305 -2.24 5.72 17.77
N LEU A 306 -2.73 5.12 16.69
CA LEU A 306 -3.64 5.78 15.76
C LEU A 306 -4.70 4.79 15.26
N LYS A 307 -5.95 5.23 15.25
CA LYS A 307 -7.04 4.56 14.53
C LYS A 307 -7.42 5.37 13.30
N TRP A 308 -7.71 4.71 12.18
CA TRP A 308 -8.21 5.35 10.98
C TRP A 308 -9.06 4.39 10.13
N TYR A 309 -9.80 4.94 9.18
CA TYR A 309 -10.72 4.19 8.33
C TYR A 309 -10.26 4.19 6.89
N GLN A 310 -10.09 2.99 6.35
CA GLN A 310 -9.79 2.73 4.95
C GLN A 310 -11.09 2.36 4.24
N LYS A 311 -11.59 3.28 3.42
CA LYS A 311 -12.62 3.00 2.42
C LYS A 311 -11.92 2.74 1.11
N SER A 312 -11.98 1.49 0.64
CA SER A 312 -11.41 1.09 -0.65
C SER A 312 -12.45 1.08 -1.77
#